data_AF-A0A432KCT0-F1
#
_entry.id   AF-A0A432KCT0-F1
#
_cell.length_a   1.000
_cell.length_b   1.000
_cell.length_c   1.000
_cell.angle_alpha   90.00
_cell.angle_beta   90.00
_cell.angle_gamma   90.00
#
_symmetry.space_group_name_H-M   'P 1'
#
loop_
_entity.id
_entity.type
_entity.pdbx_description
1 polymer ?
#
loop_
_entity_poly.entity_id
_entity_poly.type
_entity_poly.pdbx_seq_one_letter_code
_entity_poly.pdbx_strand_id
1 'polypeptide(L)'
;FIGCDTEDVSQTEETIAAVNHTFRYKKDKENDCDISVFPDLPETLSACTTAKGVDADNSYFNLTINDSDLAGEYGAWCVDVDLSLHADECFEANVYSSYESLPEGKFEHPENFDLINWVLNQNFIGSASPSGGTYTFGDVQWAIWELIDDQNCALCAYLGTDWSKTKGQEIVDLAIANGEGYEPGDGDSLAVVLIPTNNLQSIFIPYELECADNVGTICKRKKQTWKCIRKGCKHKKNKRKKQHKGRWKFKCSSN
;
A
#
# COMPACT_ATOMS: atom_id res chain seq x y z
N PHE A 1 53.68 17.54 17.16
CA PHE A 1 52.71 17.51 18.27
C PHE A 1 52.82 16.14 18.92
N ILE A 2 53.50 16.11 20.06
CA ILE A 2 53.85 14.94 20.87
C ILE A 2 52.63 14.63 21.75
N GLY A 3 52.28 13.35 21.86
CA GLY A 3 51.11 12.87 22.60
C GLY A 3 51.32 12.70 24.11
N CYS A 4 50.37 11.99 24.72
CA CYS A 4 50.36 11.20 25.97
C CYS A 4 48.89 11.20 26.45
N ASP A 5 48.18 10.09 26.39
CA ASP A 5 48.17 8.98 27.36
C ASP A 5 47.44 9.31 28.67
N THR A 6 46.57 8.37 29.01
CA THR A 6 45.66 8.30 30.15
C THR A 6 46.41 8.15 31.47
N GLU A 7 45.95 8.85 32.51
CA GLU A 7 46.08 8.40 33.89
C GLU A 7 44.76 8.62 34.67
N ASP A 8 44.37 7.57 35.37
CA ASP A 8 43.25 7.47 36.30
C ASP A 8 43.83 7.51 37.71
N VAL A 9 43.53 8.52 38.53
CA VAL A 9 43.84 8.51 39.97
C VAL A 9 42.78 9.26 40.78
N SER A 10 42.01 8.44 41.49
CA SER A 10 41.50 8.61 42.85
C SER A 10 40.57 9.78 43.19
N GLN A 11 39.30 9.40 43.39
CA GLN A 11 38.51 9.62 44.61
C GLN A 11 39.06 10.69 45.59
N THR A 12 38.40 11.85 45.60
CA THR A 12 38.09 12.56 46.85
C THR A 12 36.58 12.70 46.94
N GLU A 13 36.00 12.03 47.93
CA GLU A 13 34.59 12.14 48.30
C GLU A 13 34.28 13.57 48.74
N GLU A 14 33.39 14.25 48.04
CA GLU A 14 32.46 15.17 48.69
C GLU A 14 31.04 14.94 48.16
N THR A 15 30.16 14.75 49.13
CA THR A 15 28.81 14.23 49.03
C THR A 15 27.85 15.19 48.34
N ILE A 16 27.29 14.79 47.20
CA ILE A 16 25.97 15.27 46.77
C ILE A 16 25.19 14.07 46.24
N ALA A 17 24.16 13.68 46.99
CA ALA A 17 23.23 12.62 46.64
C ALA A 17 22.45 13.00 45.36
N ALA A 18 22.92 12.54 44.21
CA ALA A 18 22.18 12.57 42.96
C ALA A 18 21.66 11.16 42.68
N VAL A 19 20.34 11.02 42.65
CA VAL A 19 19.63 9.79 42.30
C VAL A 19 19.98 9.42 40.86
N ASN A 20 20.88 8.44 40.69
CA ASN A 20 21.17 7.82 39.41
C ASN A 20 19.94 7.04 38.92
N HIS A 21 19.05 7.71 38.19
CA HIS A 21 18.19 7.02 37.23
C HIS A 21 19.08 6.54 36.09
N THR A 22 19.59 5.32 36.20
CA THR A 22 20.11 4.60 35.03
C THR A 22 18.95 4.42 34.05
N PHE A 23 18.83 5.32 33.08
CA PHE A 23 18.05 5.05 31.88
C PHE A 23 18.79 3.96 31.11
N ARG A 24 18.42 2.71 31.39
CA ARG A 24 18.65 1.64 30.41
C ARG A 24 17.73 1.94 29.25
N TYR A 25 18.26 2.52 28.18
CA TYR A 25 17.67 2.34 26.87
C TYR A 25 17.67 0.83 26.63
N LYS A 26 16.52 0.19 26.84
CA LYS A 26 16.25 -1.04 26.12
C LYS A 26 16.25 -0.57 24.67
N LYS A 27 17.18 -1.10 23.86
CA LYS A 27 17.06 -1.11 22.40
C LYS A 27 15.61 -1.47 22.15
N ASP A 28 14.82 -0.51 21.66
CA ASP A 28 13.45 -0.78 21.27
C ASP A 28 13.52 -2.02 20.39
N LYS A 29 12.66 -3.00 20.70
CA LYS A 29 12.46 -4.09 19.74
C LYS A 29 12.19 -3.38 18.43
N GLU A 30 13.02 -3.68 17.44
CA GLU A 30 12.68 -3.50 16.03
C GLU A 30 11.18 -3.75 15.91
N ASN A 31 10.44 -2.71 15.52
CA ASN A 31 8.99 -2.78 15.39
C ASN A 31 8.73 -3.79 14.26
N ASP A 32 8.66 -5.05 14.66
CA ASP A 32 8.23 -6.19 13.86
C ASP A 32 6.71 -6.02 13.70
N CYS A 33 6.31 -5.12 12.81
CA CYS A 33 4.93 -5.10 12.32
C CYS A 33 4.86 -6.10 11.17
N ASP A 34 4.01 -7.10 11.36
CA ASP A 34 3.75 -8.16 10.40
C ASP A 34 2.83 -7.60 9.32
N ILE A 35 3.36 -7.47 8.11
CA ILE A 35 2.64 -6.96 6.94
C ILE A 35 2.21 -8.18 6.14
N SER A 36 0.91 -8.26 5.89
CA SER A 36 0.35 -9.36 5.14
C SER A 36 0.06 -8.92 3.72
N VAL A 37 0.64 -9.63 2.74
CA VAL A 37 0.18 -9.59 1.33
C VAL A 37 -1.19 -10.25 1.14
N PHE A 38 -1.79 -10.78 2.20
CA PHE A 38 -3.16 -11.27 2.29
C PHE A 38 -3.96 -10.41 3.29
N PRO A 39 -4.29 -9.15 2.95
CA PRO A 39 -5.15 -8.33 3.79
C PRO A 39 -6.59 -8.89 3.85
N ASP A 40 -7.38 -8.44 4.83
CA ASP A 40 -8.80 -8.80 4.96
C ASP A 40 -9.61 -8.04 3.89
N LEU A 41 -9.73 -8.64 2.71
CA LEU A 41 -10.45 -8.08 1.55
C LEU A 41 -11.91 -8.57 1.52
N PRO A 42 -12.87 -7.75 1.07
CA PRO A 42 -14.24 -8.20 0.85
C PRO A 42 -14.27 -9.25 -0.27
N GLU A 43 -15.08 -10.31 -0.14
CA GLU A 43 -15.17 -11.35 -1.20
C GLU A 43 -15.62 -10.79 -2.56
N THR A 44 -16.55 -9.83 -2.51
CA THR A 44 -17.12 -9.16 -3.69
C THR A 44 -17.35 -7.68 -3.43
N LEU A 45 -17.33 -6.86 -4.48
CA LEU A 45 -17.68 -5.45 -4.43
C LEU A 45 -18.33 -4.95 -5.71
N SER A 46 -18.92 -3.75 -5.63
CA SER A 46 -19.51 -3.01 -6.74
C SER A 46 -18.64 -1.80 -7.09
N ALA A 47 -18.22 -1.71 -8.36
CA ALA A 47 -17.37 -0.62 -8.85
C ALA A 47 -17.87 -0.04 -10.17
N CYS A 48 -17.52 1.20 -10.45
CA CYS A 48 -17.80 1.90 -11.71
C CYS A 48 -16.55 2.58 -12.24
N THR A 49 -16.23 2.37 -13.51
CA THR A 49 -15.24 3.22 -14.19
C THR A 49 -15.83 4.60 -14.42
N THR A 50 -15.02 5.65 -14.28
CA THR A 50 -15.43 7.05 -14.50
C THR A 50 -14.62 7.73 -15.59
N ALA A 51 -13.45 7.18 -15.93
CA ALA A 51 -12.63 7.62 -17.06
C ALA A 51 -11.77 6.47 -17.57
N LYS A 52 -11.27 6.60 -18.82
CA LYS A 52 -10.41 5.60 -19.47
C LYS A 52 -9.30 6.28 -20.28
N GLY A 53 -8.12 5.68 -20.28
CA GLY A 53 -6.99 6.12 -21.09
C GLY A 53 -6.58 7.55 -20.76
N VAL A 54 -6.44 8.39 -21.79
CA VAL A 54 -6.02 9.80 -21.64
C VAL A 54 -6.96 10.67 -20.80
N ASP A 55 -8.20 10.23 -20.59
CA ASP A 55 -9.16 10.94 -19.73
C ASP A 55 -9.01 10.55 -18.25
N ALA A 56 -8.29 9.45 -17.96
CA ALA A 56 -7.97 9.01 -16.60
C ALA A 56 -6.73 9.72 -16.06
N ASP A 57 -6.60 9.79 -14.72
CA ASP A 57 -5.49 10.49 -14.07
C ASP A 57 -4.33 9.54 -13.78
N ASN A 58 -3.36 9.50 -14.71
CA ASN A 58 -2.12 8.72 -14.57
C ASN A 58 -2.34 7.22 -14.27
N SER A 59 -3.45 6.67 -14.76
CA SER A 59 -3.82 5.26 -14.72
C SER A 59 -4.51 4.89 -16.03
N TYR A 60 -4.86 3.62 -16.24
CA TYR A 60 -5.64 3.25 -17.42
C TYR A 60 -7.13 3.48 -17.25
N PHE A 61 -7.64 3.36 -16.02
CA PHE A 61 -9.00 3.75 -15.65
C PHE A 61 -9.00 4.61 -14.39
N ASN A 62 -9.95 5.54 -14.28
CA ASN A 62 -10.41 6.00 -12.98
C ASN A 62 -11.57 5.10 -12.54
N LEU A 63 -11.56 4.67 -11.29
CA LEU A 63 -12.52 3.72 -10.72
C LEU A 63 -13.07 4.24 -9.40
N THR A 64 -14.39 4.19 -9.25
CA THR A 64 -15.08 4.41 -7.98
C THR A 64 -15.57 3.06 -7.45
N ILE A 65 -15.16 2.69 -6.23
CA ILE A 65 -15.72 1.55 -5.50
C ILE A 65 -16.81 2.08 -4.56
N ASN A 66 -18.02 1.56 -4.70
CA ASN A 66 -19.21 2.13 -4.08
C ASN A 66 -19.47 1.60 -2.67
N ASP A 67 -18.93 0.43 -2.34
CA ASP A 67 -19.25 -0.32 -1.14
C ASP A 67 -18.02 -1.02 -0.53
N SER A 68 -18.25 -1.77 0.55
CA SER A 68 -17.22 -2.45 1.36
C SER A 68 -16.23 -1.51 2.08
N ASP A 69 -15.24 -2.11 2.75
CA ASP A 69 -14.13 -1.39 3.37
C ASP A 69 -13.11 -0.88 2.34
N LEU A 70 -13.26 -1.23 1.06
CA LEU A 70 -12.52 -0.68 -0.09
C LEU A 70 -13.23 0.47 -0.81
N ALA A 71 -14.30 1.03 -0.25
CA ALA A 71 -15.02 2.15 -0.87
C ALA A 71 -14.12 3.38 -1.03
N GLY A 72 -14.01 3.92 -2.25
CA GLY A 72 -13.09 5.01 -2.56
C GLY A 72 -12.92 5.27 -4.06
N GLU A 73 -12.00 6.19 -4.38
CA GLU A 73 -11.59 6.51 -5.75
C GLU A 73 -10.18 5.97 -5.98
N TYR A 74 -9.97 5.30 -7.11
CA TYR A 74 -8.73 4.60 -7.44
C TYR A 74 -8.32 4.85 -8.89
N GLY A 75 -7.01 4.96 -9.11
CA GLY A 75 -6.43 4.67 -10.42
C GLY A 75 -6.36 3.14 -10.59
N ALA A 76 -6.90 2.62 -11.68
CA ALA A 76 -6.92 1.19 -11.97
C ALA A 76 -6.21 0.85 -13.28
N TRP A 77 -5.75 -0.39 -13.37
CA TRP A 77 -4.94 -0.91 -14.47
C TRP A 77 -5.58 -2.11 -15.13
N CYS A 78 -5.45 -2.22 -16.44
CA CYS A 78 -5.97 -3.29 -17.27
C CYS A 78 -5.02 -4.49 -17.23
N VAL A 79 -5.54 -5.73 -17.12
CA VAL A 79 -4.71 -6.96 -17.02
C VAL A 79 -5.08 -8.07 -17.99
N ASP A 80 -6.00 -7.80 -18.92
CA ASP A 80 -6.47 -8.78 -19.91
C ASP A 80 -6.73 -8.00 -21.19
N VAL A 81 -5.99 -8.26 -22.26
CA VAL A 81 -6.02 -7.51 -23.52
C VAL A 81 -7.19 -7.95 -24.40
N ASP A 82 -7.72 -9.14 -24.18
CA ASP A 82 -8.79 -9.76 -24.97
C ASP A 82 -10.18 -9.26 -24.58
N LEU A 83 -10.34 -8.78 -23.34
CA LEU A 83 -11.58 -8.21 -22.85
C LEU A 83 -11.64 -6.69 -22.98
N SER A 84 -12.80 -6.14 -22.66
CA SER A 84 -12.99 -4.69 -22.68
C SER A 84 -13.91 -4.23 -21.57
N LEU A 85 -13.70 -2.97 -21.19
CA LEU A 85 -14.49 -2.21 -20.24
C LEU A 85 -14.46 -0.76 -20.71
N HIS A 86 -15.64 -0.15 -20.75
CA HIS A 86 -15.82 1.23 -21.15
C HIS A 86 -15.61 2.18 -19.96
N ALA A 87 -15.52 3.48 -20.24
CA ALA A 87 -15.73 4.48 -19.21
C ALA A 87 -17.23 4.54 -18.87
N ASP A 88 -17.56 4.98 -17.65
CA ASP A 88 -18.93 5.03 -17.13
C ASP A 88 -19.64 3.67 -17.09
N GLU A 89 -18.89 2.58 -16.91
CA GLU A 89 -19.40 1.22 -16.87
C GLU A 89 -19.25 0.63 -15.46
N CYS A 90 -20.36 0.17 -14.89
CA CYS A 90 -20.40 -0.44 -13.56
C CYS A 90 -20.45 -1.97 -13.64
N PHE A 91 -19.82 -2.61 -12.66
CA PHE A 91 -19.74 -4.07 -12.58
C PHE A 91 -19.63 -4.55 -11.13
N GLU A 92 -20.03 -5.80 -10.92
CA GLU A 92 -19.77 -6.55 -9.69
C GLU A 92 -18.54 -7.42 -9.90
N ALA A 93 -17.58 -7.36 -8.99
CA ALA A 93 -16.33 -8.11 -9.08
C ALA A 93 -16.08 -8.98 -7.85
N ASN A 94 -15.46 -10.14 -8.10
CA ASN A 94 -14.76 -10.91 -7.08
C ASN A 94 -13.39 -10.26 -6.83
N VAL A 95 -12.96 -10.19 -5.58
CA VAL A 95 -11.76 -9.47 -5.16
C VAL A 95 -10.69 -10.45 -4.71
N TYR A 96 -9.46 -10.25 -5.16
CA TYR A 96 -8.33 -11.11 -4.86
C TYR A 96 -7.09 -10.28 -4.51
N SER A 97 -6.29 -10.73 -3.55
CA SER A 97 -4.88 -10.35 -3.52
C SER A 97 -4.17 -10.93 -4.75
N SER A 98 -3.23 -10.18 -5.33
CA SER A 98 -2.38 -10.70 -6.40
C SER A 98 -1.49 -11.89 -5.98
N TYR A 99 -1.32 -12.16 -4.68
CA TYR A 99 -0.57 -13.32 -4.16
C TYR A 99 -1.44 -14.53 -3.84
N GLU A 100 -2.77 -14.43 -3.96
CA GLU A 100 -3.65 -15.56 -3.70
C GLU A 100 -3.86 -16.43 -4.96
N SER A 101 -4.54 -17.57 -4.78
CA SER A 101 -4.87 -18.42 -5.91
C SER A 101 -5.93 -17.77 -6.78
N LEU A 102 -5.51 -17.17 -7.89
CA LEU A 102 -6.41 -16.61 -8.89
C LEU A 102 -7.15 -17.72 -9.65
N PRO A 103 -8.35 -17.44 -10.19
CA PRO A 103 -9.11 -18.41 -10.98
C PRO A 103 -8.31 -18.96 -12.17
N GLU A 104 -8.32 -20.28 -12.36
CA GLU A 104 -7.57 -20.95 -13.44
C GLU A 104 -8.03 -20.48 -14.82
N GLY A 105 -7.06 -20.22 -15.71
CA GLY A 105 -7.32 -19.78 -17.08
C GLY A 105 -7.88 -18.37 -17.19
N LYS A 106 -7.78 -17.57 -16.11
CA LYS A 106 -8.23 -16.17 -16.14
C LYS A 106 -7.16 -15.19 -16.62
N PHE A 107 -5.90 -15.56 -16.47
CA PHE A 107 -4.72 -14.82 -16.92
C PHE A 107 -3.74 -15.81 -17.55
N GLU A 108 -2.98 -15.35 -18.52
CA GLU A 108 -2.02 -16.15 -19.30
C GLU A 108 -0.74 -16.37 -18.50
N HIS A 109 -0.28 -15.34 -17.78
CA HIS A 109 0.92 -15.34 -16.94
C HIS A 109 0.68 -14.89 -15.49
N PRO A 110 -0.22 -15.54 -14.72
CA PRO A 110 -0.51 -15.16 -13.34
C PRO A 110 0.70 -15.25 -12.40
N GLU A 111 1.76 -15.98 -12.78
CA GLU A 111 3.02 -16.02 -12.05
C GLU A 111 3.75 -14.67 -12.00
N ASN A 112 3.52 -13.77 -12.96
CA ASN A 112 4.24 -12.49 -13.08
C ASN A 112 3.60 -11.35 -12.26
N PHE A 113 2.66 -11.65 -11.37
CA PHE A 113 2.05 -10.63 -10.50
C PHE A 113 3.04 -10.03 -9.49
N ASP A 114 4.09 -10.74 -9.11
CA ASP A 114 5.21 -10.17 -8.34
C ASP A 114 5.95 -9.07 -9.11
N LEU A 115 6.19 -9.27 -10.42
CA LEU A 115 6.76 -8.27 -11.32
C LEU A 115 5.86 -7.03 -11.42
N ILE A 116 4.54 -7.23 -11.51
CA ILE A 116 3.57 -6.13 -11.51
C ILE A 116 3.61 -5.37 -10.17
N ASN A 117 3.60 -6.07 -9.05
CA ASN A 117 3.73 -5.45 -7.73
C ASN A 117 5.02 -4.63 -7.63
N TRP A 118 6.13 -5.12 -8.18
CA TRP A 118 7.37 -4.35 -8.23
C TRP A 118 7.21 -3.06 -9.06
N VAL A 119 6.63 -3.16 -10.27
CA VAL A 119 6.40 -2.01 -11.18
C VAL A 119 5.58 -0.91 -10.50
N LEU A 120 4.53 -1.28 -9.75
CA LEU A 120 3.67 -0.32 -9.06
C LEU A 120 4.43 0.54 -8.04
N ASN A 121 5.48 -0.02 -7.43
CA ASN A 121 6.23 0.63 -6.37
C ASN A 121 7.47 1.41 -6.86
N GLN A 122 7.64 1.57 -8.18
CA GLN A 122 8.80 2.29 -8.75
C GLN A 122 8.54 3.76 -9.06
N ASN A 123 7.29 4.23 -9.03
CA ASN A 123 6.93 5.61 -9.39
C ASN A 123 7.41 6.02 -10.81
N PHE A 124 7.21 5.17 -11.81
CA PHE A 124 7.68 5.43 -13.17
C PHE A 124 7.10 6.70 -13.78
N ILE A 125 5.79 6.93 -13.66
CA ILE A 125 5.09 8.01 -14.38
C ILE A 125 5.68 9.38 -14.02
N GLY A 126 6.08 10.14 -15.05
CA GLY A 126 6.73 11.44 -14.91
C GLY A 126 8.23 11.39 -14.61
N SER A 127 8.80 10.22 -14.30
CA SER A 127 10.26 10.04 -14.17
C SER A 127 10.93 9.96 -15.55
N ALA A 128 12.22 10.29 -15.62
CA ALA A 128 12.96 10.35 -16.88
C ALA A 128 13.26 8.95 -17.42
N SER A 129 13.01 8.73 -18.71
CA SER A 129 13.39 7.50 -19.40
C SER A 129 14.82 7.58 -19.95
N PRO A 130 15.61 6.48 -19.89
CA PRO A 130 16.89 6.36 -20.59
C PRO A 130 16.83 6.59 -22.10
N SER A 131 15.73 6.25 -22.76
CA SER A 131 15.51 6.53 -24.20
C SER A 131 15.02 7.95 -24.48
N GLY A 132 14.81 8.77 -23.45
CA GLY A 132 14.47 10.17 -23.54
C GLY A 132 13.01 10.48 -23.21
N GLY A 133 12.74 11.72 -22.81
CA GLY A 133 11.44 12.14 -22.30
C GLY A 133 11.16 11.55 -20.91
N THR A 134 9.88 11.46 -20.55
CA THR A 134 9.41 10.87 -19.30
C THR A 134 8.50 9.68 -19.57
N TYR A 135 8.42 8.75 -18.63
CA TYR A 135 7.42 7.68 -18.68
C TYR A 135 6.02 8.25 -18.49
N THR A 136 5.04 7.65 -19.17
CA THR A 136 3.61 7.97 -19.08
C THR A 136 2.84 6.77 -18.53
N PHE A 137 1.57 6.97 -18.15
CA PHE A 137 0.69 5.84 -17.80
C PHE A 137 0.59 4.82 -18.94
N GLY A 138 0.67 5.27 -20.20
CA GLY A 138 0.64 4.41 -21.37
C GLY A 138 1.85 3.48 -21.46
N ASP A 139 3.04 3.97 -21.08
CA ASP A 139 4.25 3.12 -21.02
C ASP A 139 4.09 2.03 -19.94
N VAL A 140 3.56 2.40 -18.77
CA VAL A 140 3.32 1.48 -17.65
C VAL A 140 2.26 0.44 -18.01
N GLN A 141 1.12 0.85 -18.57
CA GLN A 141 0.07 -0.07 -18.98
C GLN A 141 0.53 -1.04 -20.08
N TRP A 142 1.33 -0.55 -21.04
CA TRP A 142 1.92 -1.42 -22.06
C TRP A 142 2.84 -2.48 -21.44
N ALA A 143 3.65 -2.09 -20.45
CA ALA A 143 4.53 -3.01 -19.74
C ALA A 143 3.75 -4.04 -18.92
N ILE A 144 2.66 -3.64 -18.26
CA ILE A 144 1.78 -4.57 -17.53
C ILE A 144 1.25 -5.66 -18.46
N TRP A 145 0.76 -5.30 -19.65
CA TRP A 145 0.28 -6.29 -20.62
C TRP A 145 1.39 -7.21 -21.12
N GLU A 146 2.59 -6.69 -21.40
CA GLU A 146 3.72 -7.53 -21.80
C GLU A 146 4.10 -8.56 -20.72
N LEU A 147 3.84 -8.25 -19.44
CA LEU A 147 4.17 -9.13 -18.32
C LEU A 147 3.09 -10.18 -18.05
N ILE A 148 1.80 -9.84 -18.16
CA ILE A 148 0.71 -10.70 -17.67
C ILE A 148 -0.05 -11.45 -18.77
N ASP A 149 0.04 -10.98 -20.01
CA ASP A 149 -0.84 -11.36 -21.11
C ASP A 149 -0.02 -11.93 -22.29
N ASP A 150 -0.63 -12.77 -23.13
CA ASP A 150 0.00 -13.32 -24.34
C ASP A 150 -0.12 -12.39 -25.56
N GLN A 151 -0.96 -11.37 -25.43
CA GLN A 151 -1.12 -10.28 -26.36
C GLN A 151 -0.73 -8.97 -25.71
N ASN A 152 -0.21 -8.07 -26.52
CA ASN A 152 0.02 -6.70 -26.09
C ASN A 152 -0.65 -5.74 -27.05
N CYS A 153 -1.45 -4.83 -26.49
CA CYS A 153 -1.88 -3.64 -27.19
C CYS A 153 -2.80 -3.92 -28.39
N ALA A 154 -3.84 -4.75 -28.21
CA ALA A 154 -4.87 -4.97 -29.25
C ALA A 154 -5.50 -3.64 -29.72
N LEU A 155 -5.68 -2.68 -28.81
CA LEU A 155 -6.10 -1.31 -29.09
C LEU A 155 -5.24 -0.29 -28.34
N CYS A 156 -4.07 0.01 -28.89
CA CYS A 156 -3.13 1.00 -28.33
C CYS A 156 -3.64 2.45 -28.26
N ALA A 157 -4.77 2.75 -28.91
CA ALA A 157 -5.28 4.11 -29.02
C ALA A 157 -5.57 4.78 -27.64
N TYR A 158 -5.76 3.99 -26.59
CA TYR A 158 -6.05 4.48 -25.24
C TYR A 158 -4.81 4.75 -24.38
N LEU A 159 -3.60 4.43 -24.86
CA LEU A 159 -2.34 4.68 -24.15
C LEU A 159 -1.84 6.13 -24.27
N GLY A 160 -2.55 6.96 -25.05
CA GLY A 160 -2.15 8.34 -25.36
C GLY A 160 -1.18 8.45 -26.54
N THR A 161 -0.60 9.63 -26.73
CA THR A 161 0.31 9.91 -27.86
C THR A 161 1.79 9.85 -27.49
N ASP A 162 2.10 10.02 -26.20
CA ASP A 162 3.47 10.25 -25.73
C ASP A 162 4.13 8.97 -25.18
N TRP A 163 3.39 7.85 -25.16
CA TRP A 163 3.95 6.54 -24.83
C TRP A 163 4.77 5.99 -26.00
N SER A 164 5.63 5.01 -25.73
CA SER A 164 6.36 4.27 -26.76
C SER A 164 6.68 2.85 -26.31
N LYS A 165 6.73 1.92 -27.25
CA LYS A 165 7.18 0.55 -26.97
C LYS A 165 8.58 0.50 -26.33
N THR A 166 9.50 1.38 -26.72
CA THR A 166 10.84 1.42 -26.12
C THR A 166 10.79 1.68 -24.62
N LYS A 167 10.03 2.70 -24.20
CA LYS A 167 9.84 3.02 -22.78
C LYS A 167 9.10 1.92 -22.01
N GLY A 168 8.06 1.33 -22.61
CA GLY A 168 7.39 0.17 -22.03
C GLY A 168 8.34 -1.02 -21.84
N GLN A 169 9.17 -1.32 -22.83
CA GLN A 169 10.16 -2.40 -22.74
C GLN A 169 11.21 -2.13 -21.65
N GLU A 170 11.65 -0.89 -21.45
CA GLU A 170 12.55 -0.55 -20.34
C GLU A 170 11.95 -0.93 -18.99
N ILE A 171 10.64 -0.71 -18.79
CA ILE A 171 9.92 -1.09 -17.56
C ILE A 171 9.89 -2.63 -17.42
N VAL A 172 9.58 -3.35 -18.51
CA VAL A 172 9.56 -4.81 -18.53
C VAL A 172 10.93 -5.40 -18.18
N ASP A 173 11.99 -4.90 -18.82
CA ASP A 173 13.37 -5.35 -18.59
C ASP A 173 13.80 -5.10 -17.13
N LEU A 174 13.42 -3.95 -16.57
CA LEU A 174 13.66 -3.64 -15.16
C LEU A 174 12.86 -4.54 -14.22
N ALA A 175 11.61 -4.83 -14.53
CA ALA A 175 10.76 -5.73 -13.74
C ALA A 175 11.34 -7.14 -13.73
N ILE A 176 11.67 -7.72 -14.89
CA ILE A 176 12.29 -9.05 -14.99
C ILE A 176 13.63 -9.10 -14.23
N ALA A 177 14.41 -8.02 -14.24
CA ALA A 177 15.70 -7.98 -13.58
C ALA A 177 15.63 -7.86 -12.05
N ASN A 178 14.54 -7.31 -11.48
CA ASN A 178 14.48 -6.90 -10.07
C ASN A 178 13.22 -7.31 -9.32
N GLY A 179 12.15 -7.69 -10.01
CA GLY A 179 10.82 -7.91 -9.46
C GLY A 179 10.50 -9.34 -9.08
N GLU A 180 11.31 -10.31 -9.52
CA GLU A 180 11.06 -11.72 -9.24
C GLU A 180 11.10 -11.99 -7.72
N GLY A 181 10.01 -12.53 -7.18
CA GLY A 181 9.81 -12.75 -5.76
C GLY A 181 9.65 -11.47 -4.94
N TYR A 182 9.35 -10.34 -5.58
CA TYR A 182 9.03 -9.10 -4.87
C TYR A 182 7.77 -9.31 -4.01
N GLU A 183 7.79 -8.80 -2.78
CA GLU A 183 6.64 -8.73 -1.87
C GLU A 183 6.57 -7.30 -1.32
N PRO A 184 5.44 -6.57 -1.49
CA PRO A 184 5.31 -5.20 -1.01
C PRO A 184 5.34 -5.13 0.53
N GLY A 185 6.06 -4.15 1.05
CA GLY A 185 6.20 -3.87 2.48
C GLY A 185 5.35 -2.70 2.98
N ASP A 186 5.80 -2.06 4.07
CA ASP A 186 5.07 -0.95 4.73
C ASP A 186 5.08 0.29 3.85
N GLY A 187 3.89 0.82 3.55
CA GLY A 187 3.70 1.95 2.65
C GLY A 187 3.83 1.61 1.17
N ASP A 188 4.12 0.35 0.82
CA ASP A 188 4.07 -0.11 -0.57
C ASP A 188 2.64 -0.44 -0.98
N SER A 189 2.39 -0.39 -2.29
CA SER A 189 1.13 -0.79 -2.89
C SER A 189 1.14 -2.27 -3.28
N LEU A 190 0.12 -3.00 -2.84
CA LEU A 190 -0.27 -4.32 -3.31
C LEU A 190 -1.28 -4.18 -4.47
N ALA A 191 -1.11 -4.96 -5.53
CA ALA A 191 -2.13 -5.12 -6.56
C ALA A 191 -3.29 -5.97 -6.00
N VAL A 192 -4.46 -5.34 -5.84
CA VAL A 192 -5.72 -6.04 -5.55
C VAL A 192 -6.49 -6.21 -6.87
N VAL A 193 -6.67 -7.46 -7.27
CA VAL A 193 -7.25 -7.86 -8.55
C VAL A 193 -8.77 -7.94 -8.42
N LEU A 194 -9.46 -7.27 -9.33
CA LEU A 194 -10.91 -7.25 -9.45
C LEU A 194 -11.30 -8.00 -10.72
N ILE A 195 -12.01 -9.11 -10.56
CA ILE A 195 -12.50 -9.94 -11.67
C ILE A 195 -14.01 -9.76 -11.80
N PRO A 196 -14.50 -9.06 -12.84
CA PRO A 196 -15.93 -8.88 -13.06
C PRO A 196 -16.67 -10.21 -13.26
N THR A 197 -17.83 -10.35 -12.63
CA THR A 197 -18.67 -11.55 -12.68
C THR A 197 -19.40 -11.76 -14.02
N ASN A 198 -19.42 -10.73 -14.88
CA ASN A 198 -20.09 -10.68 -16.17
C ASN A 198 -19.12 -10.73 -17.36
N ASN A 199 -17.90 -11.24 -17.16
CA ASN A 199 -16.88 -11.38 -18.20
C ASN A 199 -16.48 -10.06 -18.89
N LEU A 200 -16.49 -8.97 -18.12
CA LEU A 200 -15.83 -7.72 -18.49
C LEU A 200 -14.34 -7.76 -18.15
N GLN A 201 -13.62 -6.73 -18.58
CA GLN A 201 -12.21 -6.51 -18.32
C GLN A 201 -11.83 -6.72 -16.84
N SER A 202 -10.92 -7.66 -16.59
CA SER A 202 -10.27 -7.73 -15.28
C SER A 202 -9.34 -6.54 -15.10
N ILE A 203 -9.33 -5.98 -13.90
CA ILE A 203 -8.46 -4.85 -13.54
C ILE A 203 -7.77 -5.13 -12.20
N PHE A 204 -6.76 -4.36 -11.86
CA PHE A 204 -6.33 -4.25 -10.47
C PHE A 204 -6.30 -2.79 -10.01
N ILE A 205 -6.40 -2.61 -8.70
CA ILE A 205 -6.19 -1.34 -8.01
C ILE A 205 -4.96 -1.44 -7.09
N PRO A 206 -4.18 -0.35 -6.93
CA PRO A 206 -3.20 -0.26 -5.86
C PRO A 206 -3.91 -0.19 -4.50
N TYR A 207 -3.48 -1.04 -3.57
CA TYR A 207 -3.90 -1.06 -2.18
C TYR A 207 -2.68 -0.83 -1.29
N GLU A 208 -2.62 0.30 -0.60
CA GLU A 208 -1.50 0.63 0.29
C GLU A 208 -1.51 -0.30 1.51
N LEU A 209 -0.39 -1.01 1.71
CA LEU A 209 -0.18 -1.84 2.88
C LEU A 209 0.31 -0.98 4.02
N GLU A 210 -0.55 -0.74 5.00
CA GLU A 210 -0.16 -0.07 6.22
C GLU A 210 0.15 -1.09 7.32
N CYS A 211 1.28 -0.91 7.99
CA CYS A 211 1.49 -1.54 9.28
C CYS A 211 0.34 -1.14 10.21
N ALA A 212 -0.41 -2.15 10.68
CA ALA A 212 -1.26 -1.99 11.83
C ALA A 212 -0.34 -1.67 13.02
N ASP A 213 -0.10 -0.38 13.25
CA ASP A 213 0.54 0.13 14.45
C ASP A 213 0.03 -0.73 15.60
N ASN A 214 0.93 -1.48 16.24
CA ASN A 214 0.60 -2.17 17.48
C ASN A 214 -0.07 -1.11 18.36
N VAL A 215 -1.40 -1.12 18.48
CA VAL A 215 -2.16 -0.15 19.28
C VAL A 215 -1.50 -0.22 20.64
N GLY A 216 -0.67 0.79 20.93
CA GLY A 216 0.40 0.64 21.90
C GLY A 216 -0.22 0.14 23.19
N THR A 217 0.11 -1.08 23.60
CA THR A 217 -0.35 -1.55 24.90
C THR A 217 0.41 -0.71 25.91
N ILE A 218 -0.20 0.38 26.38
CA ILE A 218 0.35 1.18 27.47
C ILE A 218 0.21 0.35 28.74
N CYS A 219 1.16 -0.55 28.96
CA CYS A 219 1.36 -1.26 30.22
C CYS A 219 1.86 -0.25 31.26
N LYS A 220 0.95 0.38 32.01
CA LYS A 220 1.34 1.16 33.18
C LYS A 220 1.76 0.22 34.31
N ARG A 221 3.06 0.24 34.65
CA ARG A 221 3.62 -0.47 35.80
C ARG A 221 3.00 0.07 37.09
N LYS A 222 2.14 -0.71 37.74
CA LYS A 222 1.83 -0.56 39.18
C LYS A 222 2.29 -1.82 39.91
N LYS A 223 3.33 -1.66 40.73
CA LYS A 223 3.82 -2.56 41.79
C LYS A 223 3.59 -4.06 41.52
N GLN A 224 4.57 -4.69 40.86
CA GLN A 224 4.89 -6.13 40.89
C GLN A 224 3.85 -7.16 40.41
N THR A 225 2.76 -6.80 39.73
CA THR A 225 1.91 -7.79 39.02
C THR A 225 1.47 -7.31 37.63
N TRP A 226 1.61 -8.16 36.61
CA TRP A 226 1.14 -7.91 35.25
C TRP A 226 -0.37 -8.19 35.15
N LYS A 227 -1.18 -7.19 34.77
CA LYS A 227 -2.58 -7.37 34.33
C LYS A 227 -2.83 -6.55 33.07
N CYS A 228 -3.04 -7.21 31.95
CA CYS A 228 -3.45 -6.59 30.68
C CYS A 228 -4.98 -6.43 30.68
N ILE A 229 -5.49 -5.26 30.29
CA ILE A 229 -6.93 -5.03 30.10
C ILE A 229 -7.15 -4.54 28.67
N ARG A 230 -7.90 -5.32 27.86
CA ARG A 230 -8.39 -4.89 26.54
C ARG A 230 -9.41 -3.75 26.75
N LYS A 231 -9.17 -2.57 26.17
CA LYS A 231 -10.20 -1.53 26.04
C LYS A 231 -10.49 -1.30 24.56
N GLY A 232 -11.63 -1.79 24.09
CA GLY A 232 -12.14 -1.42 22.78
C GLY A 232 -12.62 0.04 22.79
N CYS A 233 -12.06 0.87 21.92
CA CYS A 233 -12.59 2.20 21.63
C CYS A 233 -13.83 2.05 20.75
N LYS A 234 -15.03 2.09 21.36
CA LYS A 234 -16.27 2.29 20.58
C LYS A 234 -16.40 3.77 20.23
N HIS A 235 -16.35 4.09 18.94
CA HIS A 235 -16.78 5.39 18.43
C HIS A 235 -18.27 5.61 18.77
N LYS A 236 -18.57 6.53 19.70
CA LYS A 236 -19.95 7.01 19.92
C LYS A 236 -20.21 8.22 19.05
N LYS A 237 -21.08 8.05 18.03
CA LYS A 237 -21.65 9.11 17.20
C LYS A 237 -22.25 10.22 18.09
N ASN A 238 -21.79 11.46 17.90
CA ASN A 238 -22.21 12.64 18.67
C ASN A 238 -23.64 13.09 18.26
N LYS A 239 -24.63 12.92 19.13
CA LYS A 239 -25.90 13.68 19.04
C LYS A 239 -25.70 15.06 19.67
N ARG A 240 -25.72 16.11 18.83
CA ARG A 240 -25.68 17.52 19.24
C ARG A 240 -26.87 17.87 20.15
N LYS A 241 -26.60 18.38 21.35
CA LYS A 241 -27.47 19.35 22.04
C LYS A 241 -26.62 20.49 22.62
N LYS A 242 -27.06 21.71 22.32
CA LYS A 242 -26.51 23.01 22.73
C LYS A 242 -26.47 23.12 24.26
N GLN A 243 -25.36 23.59 24.83
CA GLN A 243 -25.23 24.87 25.53
C GLN A 243 -24.03 24.94 26.49
N HIS A 244 -23.41 26.13 26.50
CA HIS A 244 -22.54 26.75 27.51
C HIS A 244 -21.06 26.34 27.68
N LYS A 245 -20.23 27.35 27.37
CA LYS A 245 -18.82 27.65 27.69
C LYS A 245 -18.18 26.85 28.83
N GLY A 246 -16.99 26.29 28.56
CA GLY A 246 -15.96 26.02 29.58
C GLY A 246 -15.28 24.65 29.48
N ARG A 247 -14.04 24.64 28.97
CA ARG A 247 -12.94 23.66 29.21
C ARG A 247 -13.34 22.17 29.33
N TRP A 248 -13.20 21.43 28.24
CA TRP A 248 -13.36 19.98 28.20
C TRP A 248 -12.25 19.29 29.00
N LYS A 249 -12.62 18.65 30.12
CA LYS A 249 -11.79 17.63 30.79
C LYS A 249 -12.38 16.26 30.46
N PHE A 250 -11.61 15.42 29.78
CA PHE A 250 -11.94 14.01 29.62
C PHE A 250 -11.84 13.33 30.99
N LYS A 251 -12.98 12.88 31.53
CA LYS A 251 -13.03 11.96 32.66
C LYS A 251 -13.40 10.59 32.11
N CYS A 252 -12.45 9.67 32.08
CA CYS A 252 -12.75 8.25 31.98
C CYS A 252 -13.12 7.77 33.39
N SER A 253 -14.36 7.29 33.60
CA SER A 253 -14.71 6.51 34.80
C SER A 253 -14.63 5.02 34.48
N SER A 254 -14.19 4.23 35.46
CA SER A 254 -14.20 2.78 35.46
C SER A 254 -15.50 2.27 36.06
N ASN A 255 -16.28 1.51 35.31
CA ASN A 255 -17.12 0.42 35.82
C ASN A 255 -16.65 -0.86 35.15
#